data_AF-A0A1T4ZPP3-F1
#
_entry.id   AF-A0A1T4ZPP3-F1
#
_cell.length_a   1.000
_cell.length_b   1.000
_cell.length_c   1.000
_cell.angle_alpha   90.00
_cell.angle_beta   90.00
_cell.angle_gamma   90.00
#
_symmetry.space_group_name_H-M   'P 1'
#
loop_
_entity.id
_entity.type
_entity.pdbx_description
1 polymer ?
#
loop_
_entity_poly.entity_id
_entity_poly.type
_entity_poly.pdbx_seq_one_letter_code
_entity_poly.pdbx_strand_id
1 'polypeptide(L)'
;METRLQHLIQELEDLVEGETESSDHPWLTRTVLEQLFHQKYGSTLENILQDYGYFDLKTFLRKSHIFAIYETPIPQNFYISLLRKTVPGYRQSSSSNQSMFYTVKRPWKVEKSTIKDLPNQGYSKKSAKVSPKNKSSKPISKKFNPTNKKIQSQDDLKFCLVEIVKYLLSNNRENYVKIDEINTIFYSNYGQNLREVRCNIFPDIKLIDILQTIPELKLEKIQNTWRITLGK
;
A
#
# COMPACT_ATOMS: atom_id res chain seq x y z
N MET A 1 31.01 0.84 -5.10
CA MET A 1 29.64 0.78 -5.66
C MET A 1 28.68 1.68 -4.88
N GLU A 2 28.74 1.65 -3.54
CA GLU A 2 27.84 2.42 -2.65
C GLU A 2 27.87 3.95 -2.87
N THR A 3 29.05 4.52 -3.18
CA THR A 3 29.22 5.96 -3.47
C THR A 3 28.53 6.42 -4.76
N ARG A 4 28.46 5.57 -5.79
CA ARG A 4 27.80 5.92 -7.07
C ARG A 4 26.28 5.90 -6.94
N LEU A 5 25.76 4.96 -6.14
CA LEU A 5 24.33 4.87 -5.89
C LEU A 5 23.84 6.02 -4.99
N GLN A 6 24.62 6.40 -3.97
CA GLN A 6 24.36 7.60 -3.19
C GLN A 6 24.38 8.87 -4.05
N HIS A 7 25.33 8.99 -4.98
CA HIS A 7 25.38 10.10 -5.92
C HIS A 7 24.13 10.14 -6.81
N LEU A 8 23.66 9.00 -7.33
CA LEU A 8 22.42 8.93 -8.10
C LEU A 8 21.20 9.35 -7.27
N ILE A 9 21.12 8.93 -6.01
CA ILE A 9 20.04 9.33 -5.11
C ILE A 9 20.06 10.84 -4.88
N GLN A 10 21.23 11.43 -4.63
CA GLN A 10 21.39 12.88 -4.46
C GLN A 10 20.97 13.65 -5.70
N GLU A 11 21.37 13.19 -6.89
CA GLU A 11 21.00 13.85 -8.15
C GLU A 11 19.50 13.80 -8.42
N LEU A 12 18.83 12.69 -8.06
CA LEU A 12 17.38 12.59 -8.13
C LEU A 12 16.69 13.48 -7.09
N GLU A 13 17.29 13.64 -5.92
CA GLU A 13 16.80 14.57 -4.89
C GLU A 13 16.86 16.00 -5.40
N ASP A 14 17.98 16.43 -5.97
CA ASP A 14 18.18 17.77 -6.51
C ASP A 14 17.23 18.05 -7.69
N LEU A 15 16.99 17.06 -8.56
CA LEU A 15 16.01 17.16 -9.66
C LEU A 15 14.58 17.34 -9.14
N VAL A 16 14.18 16.55 -8.14
CA VAL A 16 12.85 16.68 -7.53
C VAL A 16 12.73 18.00 -6.79
N GLU A 17 13.78 18.45 -6.10
CA GLU A 17 13.79 19.72 -5.40
C GLU A 17 13.64 20.91 -6.34
N GLY A 18 14.47 21.00 -7.40
CA GLY A 18 14.42 22.11 -8.34
C GLY A 18 13.08 22.25 -9.05
N GLU A 19 12.47 21.12 -9.44
CA GLU A 19 11.15 21.13 -10.08
C GLU A 19 10.04 21.51 -9.09
N THR A 20 10.11 21.03 -7.84
CA THR A 20 9.10 21.31 -6.80
C THR A 20 9.25 22.68 -6.14
N GLU A 21 10.40 23.36 -6.29
CA GLU A 21 10.55 24.77 -5.92
C GLU A 21 10.01 25.72 -7.00
N SER A 22 10.14 25.31 -8.26
CA SER A 22 9.64 26.08 -9.40
C SER A 22 8.14 25.90 -9.63
N SER A 23 7.56 24.84 -9.05
CA SER A 23 6.15 24.47 -9.15
C SER A 23 5.41 24.74 -7.85
N ASP A 24 4.14 25.17 -7.92
CA ASP A 24 3.23 25.29 -6.78
C ASP A 24 2.86 23.93 -6.15
N HIS A 25 3.43 22.83 -6.65
CA HIS A 25 3.11 21.47 -6.23
C HIS A 25 4.35 20.75 -5.69
N PRO A 26 4.30 20.19 -4.46
CA PRO A 26 5.43 19.51 -3.84
C PRO A 26 5.68 18.11 -4.41
N TRP A 27 5.02 17.76 -5.51
CA TRP A 27 5.08 16.45 -6.13
C TRP A 27 5.23 16.55 -7.64
N LEU A 28 5.85 15.55 -8.23
CA LEU A 28 5.99 15.39 -9.68
C LEU A 28 5.61 13.97 -10.11
N THR A 29 5.28 13.78 -11.37
CA THR A 29 4.97 12.44 -11.90
C THR A 29 6.24 11.70 -12.29
N ARG A 30 6.16 10.37 -12.34
CA ARG A 30 7.21 9.51 -12.91
C ARG A 30 7.73 10.03 -14.26
N THR A 31 6.81 10.34 -15.18
CA THR A 31 7.15 10.79 -16.54
C THR A 31 7.93 12.11 -16.52
N VAL A 32 7.57 13.05 -15.64
CA VAL A 32 8.30 14.31 -15.49
C VAL A 32 9.71 14.06 -14.95
N LEU A 33 9.86 13.18 -13.95
CA LEU A 33 11.19 12.81 -13.44
C LEU A 33 12.08 12.21 -14.52
N GLU A 34 11.54 11.28 -15.31
CA GLU A 34 12.26 10.63 -16.41
C GLU A 34 12.66 11.63 -17.48
N GLN A 35 11.78 12.58 -17.82
CA GLN A 35 12.07 13.64 -18.78
C GLN A 35 13.18 14.56 -18.28
N LEU A 36 13.09 15.04 -17.03
CA LEU A 36 14.11 15.89 -16.41
C LEU A 36 15.47 15.19 -16.37
N PHE A 37 15.46 13.90 -15.99
CA PHE A 37 16.66 13.09 -15.94
C PHE A 37 17.27 12.90 -17.34
N HIS A 38 16.44 12.57 -18.34
CA HIS A 38 16.88 12.40 -19.71
C HIS A 38 17.44 13.71 -20.30
N GLN A 39 16.83 14.85 -19.98
CA GLN A 39 17.28 16.16 -20.42
C GLN A 39 18.64 16.54 -19.81
N LYS A 40 18.90 16.17 -18.55
CA LYS A 40 20.16 16.48 -17.85
C LYS A 40 21.31 15.53 -18.21
N TYR A 41 21.04 14.24 -18.42
CA TYR A 41 22.08 13.22 -18.58
C TYR A 41 22.08 12.49 -19.93
N GLY A 42 21.11 12.76 -20.79
CA GLY A 42 20.98 12.12 -22.11
C GLY A 42 20.67 10.61 -22.06
N SER A 43 20.38 10.06 -20.89
CA SER A 43 20.13 8.62 -20.67
C SER A 43 18.79 8.40 -19.98
N THR A 44 18.20 7.22 -20.13
CA THR A 44 16.98 6.86 -19.39
C THR A 44 17.34 6.37 -17.99
N LEU A 45 16.50 6.71 -17.03
CA LEU A 45 16.71 6.35 -15.63
C LEU A 45 16.68 4.81 -15.46
N GLU A 46 15.85 4.11 -16.22
CA GLU A 46 15.80 2.64 -16.24
C GLU A 46 17.13 1.98 -16.62
N ASN A 47 17.83 2.52 -17.63
CA ASN A 47 19.09 1.92 -18.09
C ASN A 47 20.16 2.00 -17.00
N ILE A 48 20.26 3.17 -16.35
CA ILE A 48 21.20 3.37 -15.24
C ILE A 48 20.81 2.50 -14.05
N LEU A 49 19.52 2.38 -13.74
CA LEU A 49 19.06 1.52 -12.65
C LEU A 49 19.36 0.04 -12.89
N GLN A 50 19.27 -0.43 -14.14
CA GLN A 50 19.64 -1.79 -14.53
C GLN A 50 21.11 -2.08 -14.25
N ASP A 51 22.01 -1.13 -14.50
CA ASP A 51 23.45 -1.26 -14.18
C ASP A 51 23.70 -1.48 -12.68
N TYR A 52 22.76 -1.05 -11.82
CA TYR A 52 22.79 -1.24 -10.38
C TYR A 52 21.89 -2.41 -9.89
N GLY A 53 21.31 -3.19 -10.79
CA GLY A 53 20.44 -4.34 -10.47
C GLY A 53 19.02 -3.95 -10.04
N TYR A 54 18.58 -2.73 -10.31
CA TYR A 54 17.23 -2.25 -10.07
C TYR A 54 16.40 -2.27 -11.35
N PHE A 55 15.37 -3.11 -11.38
CA PHE A 55 14.46 -3.23 -12.53
C PHE A 55 13.23 -2.33 -12.44
N ASP A 56 12.99 -1.74 -11.27
CA ASP A 56 11.81 -0.92 -11.00
C ASP A 56 12.19 0.34 -10.22
N LEU A 57 11.98 1.49 -10.84
CA LEU A 57 12.19 2.82 -10.26
C LEU A 57 11.43 2.97 -8.94
N LYS A 58 10.19 2.46 -8.87
CA LYS A 58 9.36 2.59 -7.68
C LYS A 58 9.97 1.85 -6.49
N THR A 59 10.53 0.67 -6.73
CA THR A 59 11.26 -0.12 -5.73
C THR A 59 12.55 0.57 -5.29
N PHE A 60 13.30 1.15 -6.24
CA PHE A 60 14.50 1.93 -5.94
C PHE A 60 14.20 3.15 -5.04
N LEU A 61 13.22 3.98 -5.43
CA LEU A 61 12.83 5.16 -4.67
C LEU A 61 12.36 4.80 -3.25
N ARG A 62 11.65 3.68 -3.08
CA ARG A 62 11.22 3.20 -1.74
C ARG A 62 12.39 2.84 -0.82
N LYS A 63 13.47 2.29 -1.37
CA LYS A 63 14.66 1.91 -0.59
C LYS A 63 15.52 3.11 -0.19
N SER A 64 15.41 4.23 -0.90
CA SER A 64 16.21 5.43 -0.60
C SER A 64 15.83 6.10 0.73
N HIS A 65 14.62 5.89 1.25
CA HIS A 65 14.06 6.60 2.40
C HIS A 65 14.06 8.14 2.29
N ILE A 66 14.24 8.70 1.10
CA ILE A 66 14.21 10.15 0.83
C ILE A 66 12.89 10.55 0.15
N PHE A 67 12.38 9.67 -0.71
CA PHE A 67 11.18 9.96 -1.50
C PHE A 67 9.91 9.38 -0.89
N ALA A 68 8.83 10.16 -0.96
CA ALA A 68 7.46 9.72 -0.74
C ALA A 68 6.80 9.42 -2.09
N ILE A 69 6.13 8.26 -2.18
CA ILE A 69 5.46 7.80 -3.40
C ILE A 69 3.95 7.75 -3.17
N TYR A 70 3.20 8.45 -4.02
CA TYR A 70 1.75 8.41 -4.05
C TYR A 70 1.27 7.57 -5.22
N GLU A 71 0.60 6.47 -4.91
CA GLU A 71 0.06 5.57 -5.93
C GLU A 71 -1.19 6.15 -6.57
N THR A 72 -1.34 5.95 -7.88
CA THR A 72 -2.60 6.18 -8.58
C THR A 72 -3.23 4.82 -8.96
N PRO A 73 -4.50 4.80 -9.41
CA PRO A 73 -5.14 3.57 -9.90
C PRO A 73 -4.39 2.91 -11.06
N ILE A 74 -3.55 3.65 -11.78
CA ILE A 74 -2.70 3.15 -12.86
C ILE A 74 -1.30 2.92 -12.26
N PRO A 75 -0.81 1.66 -12.13
CA PRO A 75 0.45 1.37 -11.42
C PRO A 75 1.69 2.08 -11.97
N GLN A 76 1.67 2.39 -13.27
CA GLN A 76 2.74 3.07 -13.99
C GLN A 76 2.76 4.59 -13.72
N ASN A 77 1.62 5.15 -13.31
CA ASN A 77 1.49 6.56 -12.99
C ASN A 77 1.51 6.70 -11.47
N PHE A 78 2.59 7.25 -10.95
CA PHE A 78 2.68 7.60 -9.54
C PHE A 78 3.32 8.98 -9.39
N TYR A 79 3.02 9.62 -8.28
CA TYR A 79 3.64 10.88 -7.91
C TYR A 79 4.77 10.64 -6.93
N ILE A 80 5.78 11.47 -7.02
CA ILE A 80 7.03 11.42 -6.27
C ILE A 80 7.18 12.78 -5.60
N SER A 81 7.53 12.78 -4.32
CA SER A 81 7.86 14.00 -3.56
C SER A 81 8.99 13.73 -2.60
N LEU A 82 9.62 14.78 -2.06
CA LEU A 82 10.55 14.64 -0.96
C LEU A 82 9.79 14.46 0.36
N LEU A 83 10.20 13.48 1.18
CA LEU A 83 9.61 13.23 2.50
C LEU A 83 9.70 14.47 3.40
N ARG A 84 10.83 15.19 3.36
CA ARG A 84 11.05 16.42 4.14
C ARG A 84 10.06 17.54 3.80
N LYS A 85 9.55 17.58 2.56
CA LYS A 85 8.59 18.62 2.11
C LYS A 85 7.13 18.24 2.40
N THR A 86 6.83 16.95 2.58
CA THR A 86 5.45 16.45 2.65
C THR A 86 5.04 15.87 3.99
N VAL A 87 6.01 15.54 4.86
CA VAL A 87 5.76 14.96 6.19
C VAL A 87 6.16 15.96 7.28
N PRO A 88 5.21 16.60 7.97
CA PRO A 88 5.49 17.51 9.07
C PRO A 88 6.27 16.80 10.18
N GLY A 89 7.42 17.35 10.58
CA GLY A 89 8.26 16.79 11.64
C GLY A 89 9.25 15.71 11.20
N TYR A 90 9.37 15.43 9.90
CA TYR A 90 10.42 14.54 9.39
C TYR A 90 11.80 15.19 9.55
N ARG A 91 12.63 14.67 10.47
CA ARG A 91 14.08 14.92 10.50
C ARG A 91 14.78 13.75 9.82
N GLN A 92 15.59 14.05 8.82
CA GLN A 92 16.47 13.11 8.15
C GLN A 92 17.53 12.66 9.16
N SER A 93 17.23 11.63 9.96
CA SER A 93 18.15 11.09 10.95
C SER A 93 19.15 10.17 10.26
N SER A 94 20.43 10.54 10.31
CA SER A 94 21.56 9.79 9.74
C SER A 94 21.84 8.45 10.44
N SER A 95 20.98 7.99 11.35
CA SER A 95 21.17 6.79 12.16
C SER A 95 20.00 5.80 12.00
N SER A 96 20.36 4.65 11.45
CA SER A 96 19.70 3.33 11.41
C SER A 96 18.41 3.07 12.21
N ASN A 97 17.53 2.28 11.58
CA ASN A 97 16.52 1.36 12.14
C ASN A 97 15.06 1.81 12.35
N GLN A 98 14.64 2.97 11.86
CA GLN A 98 13.20 3.27 11.72
C GLN A 98 12.81 3.42 10.26
N SER A 99 12.48 2.29 9.64
CA SER A 99 11.85 2.26 8.32
C SER A 99 10.39 2.72 8.41
N MET A 100 10.16 4.03 8.54
CA MET A 100 8.82 4.61 8.38
C MET A 100 8.48 4.65 6.89
N PHE A 101 7.86 3.58 6.40
CA PHE A 101 7.30 3.51 5.06
C PHE A 101 6.01 4.35 4.98
N TYR A 102 6.10 5.60 4.56
CA TYR A 102 4.90 6.39 4.23
C TYR A 102 4.42 6.03 2.82
N THR A 103 3.61 4.98 2.70
CA THR A 103 2.77 4.78 1.50
C THR A 103 1.45 5.51 1.70
N VAL A 104 1.35 6.74 1.20
CA VAL A 104 0.08 7.48 1.20
C VAL A 104 -0.84 6.84 0.15
N LYS A 105 -1.66 5.89 0.60
CA LYS A 105 -2.63 5.15 -0.25
C LYS A 105 -3.73 6.02 -0.87
N ARG A 106 -3.87 7.27 -0.41
CA ARG A 106 -4.97 8.17 -0.77
C ARG A 106 -4.45 9.60 -0.78
N PRO A 107 -4.04 10.15 -1.94
CA PRO A 107 -3.58 11.53 -2.06
C PRO A 107 -4.54 12.54 -1.40
N TRP A 108 -5.86 12.30 -1.53
CA TRP A 108 -6.93 13.14 -0.98
C TRP A 108 -7.13 13.10 0.55
N LYS A 109 -6.34 12.30 1.28
CA LYS A 109 -6.38 12.23 2.75
C LYS A 109 -5.26 13.02 3.43
N VAL A 110 -4.27 13.50 2.68
CA VAL A 110 -3.28 14.46 3.16
C VAL A 110 -3.97 15.82 3.05
N GLU A 111 -4.52 16.27 4.17
CA GLU A 111 -5.24 17.54 4.41
C GLU A 111 -6.12 18.11 3.28
N LYS A 112 -7.36 18.49 3.64
CA LYS A 112 -8.31 19.17 2.74
C LYS A 112 -7.78 20.49 2.13
N SER A 113 -6.61 20.94 2.55
CA SER A 113 -5.87 22.12 2.12
C SER A 113 -5.24 21.97 0.72
N THR A 114 -4.91 20.75 0.27
CA THR A 114 -4.02 20.54 -0.92
C THR A 114 -4.73 19.92 -2.12
N ILE A 115 -6.06 19.76 -2.08
CA ILE A 115 -6.85 18.97 -3.05
C ILE A 115 -7.30 19.78 -4.29
N LYS A 116 -7.07 21.10 -4.34
CA LYS A 116 -7.61 21.91 -5.45
C LYS A 116 -6.96 21.61 -6.80
N ASP A 117 -5.74 21.07 -6.82
CA ASP A 117 -4.89 21.12 -8.01
C ASP A 117 -4.43 19.76 -8.55
N LEU A 118 -5.07 18.65 -8.15
CA LEU A 118 -4.86 17.38 -8.85
C LEU A 118 -5.55 17.45 -10.23
N PRO A 119 -4.82 17.42 -11.36
CA PRO A 119 -5.45 17.40 -12.67
C PRO A 119 -6.31 16.14 -12.79
N ASN A 120 -7.59 16.35 -13.11
CA ASN A 120 -8.60 15.32 -13.31
C ASN A 120 -8.34 14.51 -14.60
N GLN A 121 -7.19 13.83 -14.72
CA GLN A 121 -7.01 12.83 -15.77
C GLN A 121 -7.56 11.49 -15.28
N GLY A 122 -8.86 11.28 -15.52
CA GLY A 122 -9.49 9.95 -15.48
C GLY A 122 -10.64 9.75 -14.49
N TYR A 123 -10.99 10.74 -13.66
CA TYR A 123 -12.17 10.64 -12.80
C TYR A 123 -13.46 10.92 -13.58
N SER A 124 -14.06 9.88 -14.15
CA SER A 124 -15.44 9.95 -14.62
C SER A 124 -16.38 10.15 -13.42
N LYS A 125 -17.08 11.29 -13.41
CA LYS A 125 -18.01 11.76 -12.39
C LYS A 125 -19.33 10.95 -12.31
N LYS A 126 -19.32 9.67 -12.71
CA LYS A 126 -20.51 8.80 -12.76
C LYS A 126 -20.37 7.60 -11.81
N SER A 127 -20.29 7.87 -10.51
CA SER A 127 -20.68 6.93 -9.44
C SER A 127 -20.70 7.61 -8.06
N ALA A 128 -21.13 8.87 -8.01
CA ALA A 128 -21.47 9.54 -6.76
C ALA A 128 -22.99 9.61 -6.62
N LYS A 129 -23.65 8.46 -6.47
CA LYS A 129 -24.92 8.43 -5.72
C LYS A 129 -24.54 8.34 -4.25
N VAL A 130 -24.55 9.51 -3.63
CA VAL A 130 -24.50 9.69 -2.17
C VAL A 130 -25.70 8.94 -1.60
N SER A 131 -25.47 7.78 -0.99
CA SER A 131 -26.44 7.20 -0.08
C SER A 131 -26.52 8.07 1.19
N PRO A 132 -27.72 8.35 1.72
CA PRO A 132 -27.86 9.22 2.89
C PRO A 132 -27.11 8.65 4.09
N LYS A 133 -26.48 9.55 4.86
CA LYS A 133 -26.04 9.28 6.23
C LYS A 133 -27.23 8.78 7.05
N ASN A 134 -27.33 7.47 7.24
CA ASN A 134 -28.13 6.91 8.30
C ASN A 134 -27.33 6.87 9.60
N LYS A 135 -27.95 7.42 10.63
CA LYS A 135 -27.47 7.56 11.99
C LYS A 135 -27.05 6.21 12.54
N SER A 136 -25.89 6.21 13.22
CA SER A 136 -25.62 5.46 14.45
C SER A 136 -26.53 4.26 14.73
N SER A 137 -26.08 3.07 14.36
CA SER A 137 -26.44 1.84 15.07
C SER A 137 -25.14 1.05 15.28
N LYS A 138 -24.67 1.03 16.54
CA LYS A 138 -23.56 0.17 16.98
C LYS A 138 -23.84 -1.27 16.50
N PRO A 139 -22.97 -1.92 15.71
CA PRO A 139 -23.02 -3.36 15.62
C PRO A 139 -22.43 -3.89 16.92
N ILE A 140 -23.26 -4.59 17.68
CA ILE A 140 -22.86 -5.40 18.83
C ILE A 140 -21.80 -6.39 18.34
N SER A 141 -20.53 -6.07 18.60
CA SER A 141 -19.41 -6.95 18.28
C SER A 141 -19.38 -8.09 19.30
N LYS A 142 -19.97 -9.24 18.92
CA LYS A 142 -19.58 -10.51 19.52
C LYS A 142 -18.09 -10.72 19.17
N LYS A 143 -17.22 -10.58 20.17
CA LYS A 143 -15.79 -10.84 20.05
C LYS A 143 -15.58 -12.32 19.76
N PHE A 144 -15.00 -12.64 18.61
CA PHE A 144 -14.43 -13.96 18.37
C PHE A 144 -13.11 -14.02 19.12
N ASN A 145 -12.93 -15.01 19.99
CA ASN A 145 -11.78 -15.02 20.90
C ASN A 145 -11.18 -16.43 21.01
N PRO A 146 -10.28 -16.86 20.11
CA PRO A 146 -9.58 -18.13 20.31
C PRO A 146 -8.30 -17.96 21.13
N THR A 147 -7.55 -16.87 20.95
CA THR A 147 -6.33 -16.59 21.74
C THR A 147 -5.85 -15.18 21.45
N ASN A 148 -5.71 -14.35 22.49
CA ASN A 148 -5.17 -12.99 22.43
C ASN A 148 -3.63 -12.99 22.20
N LYS A 149 -3.12 -13.95 21.43
CA LYS A 149 -1.70 -14.17 21.18
C LYS A 149 -1.30 -13.46 19.89
N LYS A 150 -0.15 -12.80 19.94
CA LYS A 150 0.49 -12.18 18.78
C LYS A 150 0.79 -13.29 17.76
N ILE A 151 0.30 -13.17 16.53
CA ILE A 151 0.57 -14.16 15.48
C ILE A 151 2.04 -14.02 15.07
N GLN A 152 2.82 -15.09 15.23
CA GLN A 152 4.27 -15.08 15.00
C GLN A 152 4.74 -16.18 14.03
N SER A 153 3.90 -17.17 13.70
CA SER A 153 4.25 -18.25 12.80
C SER A 153 3.30 -18.38 11.60
N GLN A 154 3.77 -19.08 10.57
CA GLN A 154 2.98 -19.41 9.37
C GLN A 154 1.72 -20.22 9.72
N ASP A 155 1.86 -21.20 10.59
CA ASP A 155 0.76 -22.08 11.01
C ASP A 155 -0.25 -21.34 11.88
N ASP A 156 0.20 -20.45 12.76
CA ASP A 156 -0.71 -19.58 13.54
C ASP A 156 -1.57 -18.72 12.61
N LEU A 157 -0.96 -18.13 11.58
CA LEU A 157 -1.69 -17.29 10.63
C LEU A 157 -2.73 -18.10 9.86
N LYS A 158 -2.35 -19.28 9.34
CA LYS A 158 -3.27 -20.17 8.62
C LYS A 158 -4.43 -20.61 9.51
N PHE A 159 -4.13 -21.06 10.73
CA PHE A 159 -5.12 -21.46 11.72
C PHE A 159 -6.10 -20.32 12.04
N CYS A 160 -5.59 -19.11 12.30
CA CYS A 160 -6.43 -17.95 12.58
C CYS A 160 -7.35 -17.59 11.41
N LEU A 161 -6.87 -17.69 10.17
CA LEU A 161 -7.69 -17.42 8.98
C LEU A 161 -8.82 -18.43 8.82
N VAL A 162 -8.56 -19.72 9.04
CA VAL A 162 -9.59 -20.78 9.03
C VAL A 162 -10.66 -20.51 10.08
N GLU A 163 -10.23 -20.21 11.30
CA GLU A 163 -11.11 -19.95 12.43
C GLU A 163 -12.00 -18.72 12.22
N ILE A 164 -11.46 -17.64 11.65
CA ILE A 164 -12.25 -16.47 11.26
C ILE A 164 -13.28 -16.82 10.18
N VAL A 165 -12.90 -17.60 9.17
CA VAL A 165 -13.81 -18.00 8.09
C VAL A 165 -14.94 -18.87 8.63
N LYS A 166 -14.65 -19.85 9.50
CA LYS A 166 -15.68 -20.67 10.17
C LYS A 166 -16.64 -19.80 10.98
N TYR A 167 -16.11 -18.84 11.74
CA TYR A 167 -16.91 -17.90 12.53
C TYR A 167 -17.83 -17.04 11.64
N LEU A 168 -17.30 -16.52 10.54
CA LEU A 168 -18.06 -15.68 9.61
C LEU A 168 -19.16 -16.49 8.92
N LEU A 169 -18.88 -17.71 8.47
CA LEU A 169 -19.88 -18.59 7.85
C LEU A 169 -20.95 -19.05 8.85
N SER A 170 -20.60 -19.28 10.11
CA SER A 170 -21.57 -19.70 11.14
C SER A 170 -22.55 -18.58 11.54
N ASN A 171 -22.17 -17.31 11.32
CA ASN A 171 -22.98 -16.15 11.70
C ASN A 171 -23.65 -15.45 10.52
N ASN A 172 -23.26 -15.76 9.28
CA ASN A 172 -23.81 -15.14 8.07
C ASN A 172 -24.85 -16.04 7.41
N ARG A 173 -25.87 -15.43 6.80
CA ARG A 173 -26.84 -16.14 5.95
C ARG A 173 -26.27 -16.50 4.58
N GLU A 174 -25.15 -15.89 4.21
CA GLU A 174 -24.45 -16.15 2.95
C GLU A 174 -23.45 -17.31 3.16
N ASN A 175 -23.44 -18.27 2.24
CA ASN A 175 -22.55 -19.44 2.29
C ASN A 175 -21.10 -19.12 1.90
N TYR A 176 -20.71 -17.84 1.91
CA TYR A 176 -19.38 -17.40 1.52
C TYR A 176 -18.96 -16.16 2.33
N VAL A 177 -17.65 -15.94 2.37
CA VAL A 177 -17.02 -14.84 3.08
C VAL A 177 -16.19 -14.00 2.12
N LYS A 178 -16.23 -12.68 2.28
CA LYS A 178 -15.38 -11.74 1.53
C LYS A 178 -14.07 -11.46 2.26
N ILE A 179 -13.00 -11.18 1.52
CA ILE A 179 -11.69 -10.82 2.09
C ILE A 179 -11.78 -9.61 3.04
N ASP A 180 -12.63 -8.63 2.73
CA ASP A 180 -12.79 -7.43 3.56
C ASP A 180 -13.41 -7.75 4.94
N GLU A 181 -14.28 -8.76 5.01
CA GLU A 181 -14.88 -9.23 6.26
C GLU A 181 -13.82 -9.92 7.13
N ILE A 182 -12.96 -10.73 6.51
CA ILE A 182 -11.82 -11.37 7.20
C ILE A 182 -10.87 -10.32 7.75
N ASN A 183 -10.49 -9.31 6.95
CA ASN A 183 -9.65 -8.21 7.42
C ASN A 183 -10.24 -7.49 8.64
N THR A 184 -11.56 -7.25 8.60
CA THR A 184 -12.27 -6.54 9.68
C THR A 184 -12.28 -7.35 10.97
N ILE A 185 -12.60 -8.64 10.90
CA ILE A 185 -12.59 -9.53 12.06
C ILE A 185 -11.17 -9.76 12.58
N PHE A 186 -10.20 -9.96 11.68
CA PHE A 186 -8.81 -10.14 12.05
C PHE A 186 -8.26 -8.95 12.84
N TYR A 187 -8.47 -7.73 12.35
CA TYR A 187 -8.06 -6.52 13.07
C TYR A 187 -8.79 -6.38 14.42
N SER A 188 -10.08 -6.68 14.45
CA SER A 188 -10.89 -6.58 15.68
C SER A 188 -10.45 -7.55 16.77
N ASN A 189 -9.96 -8.74 16.39
CA ASN A 189 -9.58 -9.79 17.34
C ASN A 189 -8.12 -9.72 17.77
N TYR A 190 -7.20 -9.40 16.85
CA TYR A 190 -5.76 -9.44 17.12
C TYR A 190 -5.14 -8.06 17.28
N GLY A 191 -5.86 -6.97 16.95
CA GLY A 191 -5.32 -5.62 16.93
C GLY A 191 -4.22 -5.42 15.87
N GLN A 192 -4.06 -6.39 14.96
CA GLN A 192 -3.00 -6.42 13.95
C GLN A 192 -3.59 -6.25 12.56
N ASN A 193 -2.86 -5.56 11.69
CA ASN A 193 -3.24 -5.50 10.28
C ASN A 193 -2.87 -6.82 9.60
N LEU A 194 -3.85 -7.50 9.00
CA LEU A 194 -3.62 -8.78 8.31
C LEU A 194 -2.54 -8.66 7.22
N ARG A 195 -2.45 -7.52 6.52
CA ARG A 195 -1.43 -7.29 5.49
C ARG A 195 -0.03 -7.24 6.10
N GLU A 196 0.14 -6.59 7.24
CA GLU A 196 1.44 -6.46 7.92
C GLU A 196 1.89 -7.81 8.46
N VAL A 197 1.01 -8.52 9.17
CA VAL A 197 1.28 -9.87 9.69
C VAL A 197 1.65 -10.81 8.54
N ARG A 198 0.87 -10.79 7.46
CA ARG A 198 1.17 -11.56 6.25
C ARG A 198 2.51 -11.16 5.64
N CYS A 199 2.82 -9.88 5.48
CA CYS A 199 4.13 -9.44 4.93
C CYS A 199 5.31 -9.88 5.80
N ASN A 200 5.14 -9.97 7.12
CA ASN A 200 6.21 -10.40 8.02
C ASN A 200 6.43 -11.92 7.94
N ILE A 201 5.38 -12.69 7.70
CA ILE A 201 5.38 -14.17 7.74
C ILE A 201 5.56 -14.79 6.35
N PHE A 202 5.05 -14.10 5.32
CA PHE A 202 5.06 -14.45 3.90
C PHE A 202 5.34 -13.18 3.06
N PRO A 203 6.60 -12.74 2.96
CA PRO A 203 6.95 -11.49 2.30
C PRO A 203 6.58 -11.45 0.82
N ASP A 204 6.72 -12.57 0.12
CA ASP A 204 6.58 -12.65 -1.34
C ASP A 204 5.27 -13.28 -1.82
N ILE A 205 4.40 -13.70 -0.90
CA ILE A 205 3.17 -14.45 -1.23
C ILE A 205 1.93 -13.58 -1.00
N LYS A 206 1.00 -13.55 -1.97
CA LYS A 206 -0.25 -12.80 -1.81
C LYS A 206 -1.20 -13.55 -0.86
N LEU A 207 -2.12 -12.81 -0.24
CA LEU A 207 -3.07 -13.39 0.71
C LEU A 207 -3.94 -14.49 0.05
N ILE A 208 -4.33 -14.28 -1.21
CA ILE A 208 -5.11 -15.26 -1.96
C ILE A 208 -4.33 -16.56 -2.14
N ASP A 209 -3.06 -16.46 -2.53
CA ASP A 209 -2.20 -17.63 -2.74
C ASP A 209 -2.00 -18.39 -1.42
N ILE A 210 -1.84 -17.68 -0.29
CA ILE A 210 -1.78 -18.29 1.06
C ILE A 210 -3.09 -19.03 1.38
N LEU A 211 -4.24 -18.39 1.15
CA LEU A 211 -5.55 -19.00 1.41
C LEU A 211 -5.79 -20.24 0.53
N GLN A 212 -5.25 -20.27 -0.69
CA GLN A 212 -5.29 -21.46 -1.55
C GLN A 212 -4.43 -22.62 -1.03
N THR A 213 -3.41 -22.35 -0.21
CA THR A 213 -2.61 -23.40 0.43
C THR A 213 -3.30 -24.06 1.62
N ILE A 214 -4.46 -23.53 2.06
CA ILE A 214 -5.19 -24.03 3.22
C ILE A 214 -6.26 -25.03 2.74
N PRO A 215 -6.13 -26.33 3.06
CA PRO A 215 -7.02 -27.37 2.53
C PRO A 215 -8.47 -27.20 3.00
N GLU A 216 -8.69 -26.59 4.16
CA GLU A 216 -10.03 -26.33 4.71
C GLU A 216 -10.78 -25.20 4.01
N LEU A 217 -10.15 -24.47 3.08
CA LEU A 217 -10.72 -23.31 2.41
C LEU A 217 -10.84 -23.53 0.91
N LYS A 218 -11.98 -23.12 0.35
CA LYS A 218 -12.20 -23.06 -1.10
C LYS A 218 -12.36 -21.61 -1.53
N LEU A 219 -11.65 -21.24 -2.58
CA LEU A 219 -11.62 -19.88 -3.10
C LEU A 219 -12.21 -19.85 -4.49
N GLU A 220 -13.25 -19.06 -4.68
CA GLU A 220 -13.87 -18.82 -5.98
C GLU A 220 -13.77 -17.33 -6.33
N LYS A 221 -13.30 -17.05 -7.54
CA LYS A 221 -13.29 -15.69 -8.08
C LYS A 221 -14.57 -15.47 -8.87
N ILE A 222 -15.45 -14.60 -8.36
CA ILE A 222 -16.69 -14.24 -9.05
C ILE A 222 -16.62 -12.76 -9.42
N GLN A 223 -16.69 -12.48 -10.72
CA GLN A 223 -16.47 -11.16 -11.30
C GLN A 223 -15.10 -10.59 -10.88
N ASN A 224 -15.10 -9.62 -9.96
CA ASN A 224 -13.91 -8.95 -9.42
C ASN A 224 -13.69 -9.20 -7.92
N THR A 225 -14.46 -10.10 -7.29
CA THR A 225 -14.36 -10.35 -5.85
C THR A 225 -14.03 -11.82 -5.57
N TRP A 226 -13.13 -12.05 -4.61
CA TRP A 226 -12.85 -13.38 -4.09
C TRP A 226 -13.86 -13.75 -3.02
N ARG A 227 -14.47 -14.93 -3.18
CA ARG A 227 -15.37 -15.56 -2.22
C ARG A 227 -14.67 -16.76 -1.61
N ILE A 228 -14.76 -16.89 -0.30
CA ILE A 228 -14.15 -17.96 0.47
C ILE A 228 -15.26 -18.79 1.09
N THR A 229 -15.18 -20.10 0.91
CA THR A 229 -16.09 -21.09 1.49
C THR A 229 -15.27 -22.17 2.20
N LEU A 230 -15.92 -23.01 3.01
CA LEU A 230 -15.24 -24.16 3.61
C LEU A 230 -15.10 -25.27 2.57
N GLY A 231 -13.91 -25.87 2.53
CA GLY A 231 -13.66 -27.14 1.85
C GLY A 231 -14.55 -28.24 2.44
N LYS A 232 -14.99 -29.15 1.56
CA LYS A 232 -15.59 -30.42 2.01
C LYS A 232 -14.48 -31.40 2.31
#